data_AF-A0A133UKE3-F1
#
_entry.id   AF-A0A133UKE3-F1
#
_cell.length_a   1.000
_cell.length_b   1.000
_cell.length_c   1.000
_cell.angle_alpha   90.00
_cell.angle_beta   90.00
_cell.angle_gamma   90.00
#
_symmetry.space_group_name_H-M   'P 1'
#
loop_
_entity.id
_entity.type
_entity.pdbx_description
1 polymer ?
#
loop_
_entity_poly.entity_id
_entity_poly.type
_entity_poly.pdbx_seq_one_letter_code
_entity_poly.pdbx_strand_id
1 'polypeptide(L)'
;MPGILDLRCDVSYEAIVKINKMFKGHAQQVMDAVWGSTYARYKHVIVVDEDIDIWDYDSVHWALSTRVKADRDVTILSRRAGQWLDPAPPPREKGWQGCLGIDATRPEEDYEYYDEEFPQTVADPDIVERVEKKWGEELEKLLEEQ
;
A
#
# COMPACT_ATOMS: atom_id res chain seq x y z
N MET A 1 -9.13 6.99 12.09
CA MET A 1 -9.96 7.38 10.95
C MET A 1 -10.75 6.15 10.53
N PRO A 2 -12.07 6.22 10.29
CA PRO A 2 -12.86 5.06 9.89
C PRO A 2 -12.27 4.38 8.64
N GLY A 3 -12.35 3.06 8.57
CA GLY A 3 -11.87 2.28 7.43
C GLY A 3 -10.36 1.96 7.43
N ILE A 4 -9.53 2.54 8.28
CA ILE A 4 -8.13 2.06 8.45
C ILE A 4 -8.17 0.74 9.24
N LEU A 5 -7.60 -0.32 8.67
CA LEU A 5 -7.55 -1.66 9.26
C LEU A 5 -6.21 -1.93 9.96
N ASP A 6 -5.10 -1.58 9.30
CA ASP A 6 -3.75 -1.80 9.83
C ASP A 6 -2.78 -0.73 9.28
N LEU A 7 -1.68 -0.51 10.00
CA LEU A 7 -0.64 0.45 9.65
C LEU A 7 0.73 -0.15 9.95
N ARG A 8 1.52 -0.35 8.90
CA ARG A 8 2.93 -0.70 9.02
C ARG A 8 3.77 0.56 8.95
N CYS A 9 4.63 0.72 9.95
CA CYS A 9 5.60 1.79 10.06
C CYS A 9 7.00 1.20 10.09
N ASP A 10 7.79 1.43 9.05
CA ASP A 10 9.18 0.95 8.99
C ASP A 10 10.17 2.07 9.34
N VAL A 11 11.38 1.69 9.76
CA VAL A 11 12.51 2.63 9.95
C VAL A 11 12.94 3.29 8.63
N SER A 12 12.44 2.77 7.51
CA SER A 12 12.69 3.19 6.12
C SER A 12 12.00 4.50 5.70
N TYR A 13 11.46 5.29 6.63
CA TYR A 13 10.69 6.52 6.34
C TYR A 13 9.44 6.30 5.48
N GLU A 14 8.87 5.09 5.53
CA GLU A 14 7.71 4.65 4.78
C GLU A 14 6.59 4.22 5.74
N ALA A 15 5.35 4.56 5.38
CA ALA A 15 4.15 4.04 6.01
C ALA A 15 3.29 3.33 4.97
N ILE A 16 2.87 2.11 5.27
CA ILE A 16 1.95 1.33 4.43
C ILE A 16 0.64 1.19 5.21
N VAL A 17 -0.44 1.73 4.66
CA VAL A 17 -1.74 1.79 5.32
C VAL A 17 -2.70 0.84 4.63
N LYS A 18 -3.20 -0.13 5.38
CA LYS A 18 -4.27 -1.03 4.92
C LYS A 18 -5.62 -0.41 5.22
N ILE A 19 -6.48 -0.31 4.21
CA ILE A 19 -7.82 0.25 4.36
C ILE A 19 -8.92 -0.65 3.82
N ASN A 20 -10.09 -0.55 4.43
CA ASN A 20 -11.35 -0.87 3.79
C ASN A 20 -11.86 0.42 3.12
N LYS A 21 -11.87 0.41 1.77
CA LYS A 21 -12.20 1.59 0.97
C LYS A 21 -13.71 1.86 1.02
N MET A 22 -14.10 3.02 1.57
CA MET A 22 -15.51 3.36 1.79
C MET A 22 -16.10 4.34 0.77
N PHE A 23 -15.27 5.17 0.14
CA PHE A 23 -15.70 6.22 -0.80
C PHE A 23 -14.53 6.71 -1.68
N LYS A 24 -14.87 7.46 -2.71
CA LYS A 24 -13.94 8.09 -3.65
C LYS A 24 -13.02 9.09 -2.95
N GLY A 25 -11.71 8.98 -3.15
CA GLY A 25 -10.72 9.80 -2.48
C GLY A 25 -10.42 9.42 -1.02
N HIS A 26 -10.94 8.28 -0.53
CA HIS A 26 -10.65 7.79 0.82
C HIS A 26 -9.14 7.59 1.05
N ALA A 27 -8.43 7.01 0.07
CA ALA A 27 -6.98 6.84 0.14
C ALA A 27 -6.24 8.18 0.27
N GLN A 28 -6.64 9.20 -0.49
CA GLN A 28 -6.07 10.55 -0.37
C GLN A 28 -6.28 11.14 1.02
N GLN A 29 -7.49 11.02 1.57
CA GLN A 29 -7.77 11.50 2.92
C GLN A 29 -6.93 10.77 3.98
N VAL A 30 -6.68 9.47 3.80
CA VAL A 30 -5.82 8.67 4.67
C VAL A 30 -4.37 9.16 4.57
N MET A 31 -3.84 9.40 3.36
CA MET A 31 -2.49 9.95 3.16
C MET A 31 -2.34 11.32 3.86
N ASP A 32 -3.31 12.21 3.70
CA ASP A 32 -3.31 13.52 4.35
C ASP A 32 -3.38 13.41 5.88
N ALA A 33 -4.14 12.44 6.41
CA ALA A 33 -4.21 12.17 7.84
C ALA A 33 -2.87 11.65 8.39
N VAL A 34 -2.18 10.78 7.64
CA VAL A 34 -0.83 10.31 8.01
C VAL A 34 0.14 11.49 8.03
N TRP A 35 0.19 12.32 6.99
CA TRP A 35 1.07 13.50 6.97
C TRP A 35 0.66 14.64 7.91
N GLY A 36 -0.60 14.66 8.34
CA GLY A 36 -1.13 15.60 9.32
C GLY A 36 -0.86 15.18 10.78
N SER A 37 -0.44 13.93 11.01
CA SER A 37 -0.16 13.42 12.35
C SER A 37 1.15 13.96 12.93
N THR A 38 1.13 14.27 14.23
CA THR A 38 2.21 14.99 14.95
C THR A 38 3.59 14.32 14.87
N TYR A 39 3.65 12.99 14.78
CA TYR A 39 4.90 12.22 14.82
C TYR A 39 5.22 11.47 13.52
N ALA A 40 4.28 11.46 12.57
CA ALA A 40 4.40 10.72 11.33
C ALA A 40 5.10 11.58 10.26
N ARG A 41 6.44 11.59 10.29
CA ARG A 41 7.27 12.24 9.26
C ARG A 41 7.67 11.26 8.16
N TYR A 42 6.70 10.52 7.63
CA TYR A 42 6.94 9.56 6.56
C TYR A 42 7.14 10.28 5.23
N LYS A 43 8.21 9.89 4.54
CA LYS A 43 8.53 10.34 3.20
C LYS A 43 7.63 9.66 2.18
N HIS A 44 7.40 8.36 2.36
CA HIS A 44 6.54 7.58 1.48
C HIS A 44 5.31 7.13 2.26
N VAL A 45 4.12 7.29 1.67
CA VAL A 45 2.87 6.75 2.21
C VAL A 45 2.21 5.96 1.09
N ILE A 46 2.01 4.66 1.31
CA ILE A 46 1.37 3.76 0.37
C ILE A 46 0.05 3.33 1.01
N VAL A 47 -1.05 3.45 0.27
CA VAL A 47 -2.36 3.00 0.73
C VAL A 47 -2.78 1.79 -0.09
N VAL A 48 -3.17 0.71 0.58
CA VAL A 48 -3.56 -0.56 -0.03
C VAL A 48 -4.92 -1.01 0.50
N ASP A 49 -5.60 -1.87 -0.25
CA ASP A 49 -6.85 -2.48 0.19
C ASP A 49 -6.62 -3.58 1.24
N GLU A 50 -7.72 -4.03 1.84
CA GLU A 50 -7.78 -5.06 2.88
C GLU A 50 -7.18 -6.43 2.50
N ASP A 51 -7.16 -6.77 1.20
CA ASP A 51 -6.66 -8.03 0.66
C ASP A 51 -5.13 -8.10 0.58
N ILE A 52 -4.44 -6.97 0.73
CA ILE A 52 -2.98 -6.90 0.67
C ILE A 52 -2.39 -7.17 2.05
N ASP A 53 -1.53 -8.17 2.21
CA ASP A 53 -0.68 -8.24 3.40
C ASP A 53 0.36 -7.12 3.35
N ILE A 54 0.38 -6.26 4.36
CA ILE A 54 1.32 -5.12 4.46
C ILE A 54 2.65 -5.52 5.08
N TRP A 55 2.75 -6.69 5.70
CA TRP A 55 3.98 -7.22 6.29
C TRP A 55 4.83 -7.94 5.25
N ASP A 56 4.20 -8.48 4.21
CA ASP A 56 4.86 -8.97 3.01
C ASP A 56 5.08 -7.85 1.98
N TYR A 57 6.35 -7.55 1.68
CA TYR A 57 6.68 -6.54 0.68
C TYR A 57 6.34 -6.95 -0.74
N ASP A 58 6.33 -8.25 -1.06
CA ASP A 58 6.00 -8.73 -2.41
C ASP A 58 4.52 -8.52 -2.71
N SER A 59 3.64 -8.81 -1.74
CA SER A 59 2.22 -8.47 -1.75
C SER A 59 1.97 -6.97 -1.99
N VAL A 60 2.68 -6.07 -1.28
CA VAL A 60 2.57 -4.62 -1.49
C VAL A 60 3.08 -4.20 -2.87
N HIS A 61 4.23 -4.73 -3.29
CA HIS A 61 4.82 -4.42 -4.58
C HIS A 61 3.93 -4.87 -5.75
N TRP A 62 3.24 -6.00 -5.59
CA TRP A 62 2.25 -6.46 -6.54
C TRP A 62 1.05 -5.52 -6.63
N ALA A 63 0.54 -5.01 -5.51
CA ALA A 63 -0.53 -4.00 -5.51
C ALA A 63 -0.10 -2.73 -6.26
N LEU A 64 1.13 -2.26 -5.97
CA LEU A 64 1.74 -1.14 -6.70
C LEU A 64 1.83 -1.39 -8.21
N SER A 65 2.19 -2.61 -8.62
CA SER A 65 2.41 -2.94 -10.03
C SER A 65 1.11 -3.13 -10.82
N THR A 66 0.01 -3.50 -10.15
CA THR A 66 -1.25 -3.90 -10.82
C THR A 66 -2.37 -2.90 -10.70
N ARG A 67 -2.38 -2.06 -9.65
CA ARG A 67 -3.49 -1.14 -9.34
C ARG A 67 -3.16 0.32 -9.66
N VAL A 68 -1.88 0.68 -9.63
CA VAL A 68 -1.43 2.08 -9.72
C VAL A 68 -1.26 2.52 -11.18
N LYS A 69 -1.93 3.62 -11.52
CA LYS A 69 -1.68 4.43 -12.70
C LYS A 69 -0.99 5.74 -12.27
N ALA A 70 0.29 5.87 -12.60
CA ALA A 70 1.16 6.91 -12.02
C ALA A 70 0.68 8.35 -12.17
N ASP A 71 0.02 8.72 -13.27
CA ASP A 71 -0.51 10.07 -13.49
C ASP A 71 -1.79 10.38 -12.70
N ARG A 72 -2.46 9.36 -12.16
CA ARG A 72 -3.70 9.47 -11.39
C ARG A 72 -3.48 9.26 -9.89
N ASP A 73 -2.68 8.25 -9.54
CA ASP A 73 -2.63 7.69 -8.18
C ASP A 73 -1.39 8.10 -7.38
N VAL A 74 -0.45 8.80 -8.01
CA VAL A 74 0.78 9.25 -7.36
C VAL A 74 0.67 10.74 -7.04
N THR A 75 0.80 11.07 -5.76
CA THR A 75 0.81 12.45 -5.27
C THR A 75 2.20 12.81 -4.75
N ILE A 76 2.74 13.95 -5.21
CA ILE A 76 4.01 14.48 -4.72
C ILE A 76 3.75 15.81 -4.01
N LEU A 77 4.06 15.84 -2.71
CA LEU A 77 3.99 17.06 -1.91
C LEU A 77 5.38 17.60 -1.63
N SER A 78 5.62 18.85 -1.99
CA SER A 78 6.90 19.52 -1.73
C SER A 78 6.91 20.26 -0.40
N ARG A 79 8.10 20.44 0.18
CA ARG A 79 8.34 21.28 1.37
C ARG A 79 7.51 20.90 2.59
N ARG A 80 7.48 19.61 2.93
CA ARG A 80 6.88 19.10 4.18
C ARG A 80 7.93 18.97 5.29
N ALA A 81 7.47 18.87 6.53
CA ALA A 81 8.35 18.63 7.68
C ALA A 81 8.99 17.24 7.56
N GLY A 82 10.33 17.22 7.52
CA GLY A 82 11.15 16.02 7.36
C GLY A 82 11.85 15.60 8.64
N GLN A 83 12.38 14.39 8.64
CA GLN A 83 13.27 13.93 9.70
C GLN A 83 14.68 14.49 9.52
N TRP A 84 15.31 14.92 10.60
CA TRP A 84 16.67 15.45 10.55
C TRP A 84 17.71 14.39 10.13
N LEU A 85 17.43 13.13 10.48
CA LEU A 85 18.29 11.98 10.19
C LEU A 85 18.22 11.54 8.73
N ASP A 86 17.22 11.98 7.96
CA ASP A 86 17.07 11.63 6.55
C ASP A 86 18.27 12.14 5.74
N PRO A 87 19.06 11.27 5.10
CA PRO A 87 20.24 11.68 4.35
C PRO A 87 19.94 12.27 2.97
N ALA A 88 18.71 12.13 2.45
CA ALA A 88 18.38 12.52 1.07
C ALA A 88 18.37 14.05 0.83
N PRO A 89 17.80 14.89 1.72
CA PRO A 89 17.80 16.33 1.52
C PRO A 89 19.22 16.92 1.63
N PRO A 90 19.57 17.92 0.80
CA PRO A 90 20.86 18.58 0.92
C PRO A 90 21.01 19.25 2.30
N PRO A 91 22.24 19.49 2.80
CA PRO A 91 22.46 20.04 4.14
C PRO A 91 21.69 21.33 4.44
N ARG A 92 21.46 22.17 3.42
CA ARG A 92 20.75 23.45 3.54
C ARG A 92 19.23 23.30 3.67
N GLU A 93 18.70 22.13 3.32
CA GLU A 93 17.27 21.80 3.36
C GLU A 93 16.96 20.75 4.44
N LYS A 94 17.89 20.52 5.38
CA LYS A 94 17.65 19.60 6.51
C LYS A 94 16.39 19.99 7.28
N GLY A 95 15.58 18.98 7.62
CA GLY A 95 14.27 19.16 8.24
C GLY A 95 13.13 19.44 7.25
N TRP A 96 13.42 19.59 5.96
CA TRP A 96 12.43 19.57 4.88
C TRP A 96 12.48 18.23 4.16
N GLN A 97 11.33 17.78 3.66
CA GLN A 97 11.24 16.63 2.76
C GLN A 97 10.19 16.85 1.67
N GLY A 98 10.38 16.15 0.54
CA GLY A 98 9.29 15.84 -0.37
C GLY A 98 8.59 14.58 0.13
N CYS A 99 7.26 14.56 0.07
CA CYS A 99 6.47 13.38 0.40
C CYS A 99 5.89 12.78 -0.88
N LEU A 100 5.95 11.46 -0.98
CA LEU A 100 5.36 10.66 -2.05
C LEU A 100 4.18 9.88 -1.45
N GLY A 101 2.99 10.11 -1.99
CA GLY A 101 1.80 9.32 -1.72
C GLY A 101 1.50 8.43 -2.91
N ILE A 102 1.16 7.18 -2.66
CA ILE A 102 0.72 6.25 -3.69
C ILE A 102 -0.60 5.60 -3.26
N ASP A 103 -1.65 5.83 -4.05
CA ASP A 103 -2.91 5.10 -3.95
C ASP A 103 -2.77 3.78 -4.72
N ALA A 104 -2.51 2.68 -4.00
CA ALA A 104 -2.48 1.34 -4.55
C ALA A 104 -3.79 0.57 -4.27
N THR A 105 -4.90 1.30 -4.10
CA THR A 105 -6.23 0.68 -3.97
C THR A 105 -6.83 0.33 -5.34
N ARG A 106 -7.82 -0.56 -5.36
CA ARG A 106 -8.51 -0.95 -6.58
C ARG A 106 -9.13 0.28 -7.26
N PRO A 107 -8.93 0.46 -8.58
CA PRO A 107 -9.45 1.59 -9.36
C PRO A 107 -10.93 1.39 -9.73
N GLU A 108 -11.78 1.11 -8.75
CA GLU A 108 -13.21 0.77 -8.94
C GLU A 108 -13.93 1.79 -9.84
N GLU A 109 -13.59 3.08 -9.72
CA GLU A 109 -14.24 4.15 -10.47
C GLU A 109 -14.13 4.00 -12.00
N ASP A 110 -12.97 3.57 -12.50
CA ASP A 110 -12.75 3.42 -13.93
C ASP A 110 -13.54 2.23 -14.47
N TYR A 111 -13.64 1.15 -13.69
CA TYR A 111 -14.33 -0.08 -14.08
C TYR A 111 -15.85 0.08 -14.00
N GLU A 112 -16.36 0.74 -12.95
CA GLU A 112 -17.77 1.14 -12.83
C GLU A 112 -18.23 1.99 -14.02
N TYR A 113 -17.38 2.87 -14.54
CA TYR A 113 -17.70 3.70 -15.71
C TYR A 113 -17.97 2.87 -16.98
N TYR A 114 -17.26 1.75 -17.15
CA TYR A 114 -17.40 0.86 -18.30
C TYR A 114 -18.36 -0.31 -18.05
N ASP A 115 -19.04 -0.37 -16.90
CA ASP A 115 -19.86 -1.51 -16.47
C ASP A 115 -19.05 -2.83 -16.44
N GLU A 116 -17.77 -2.71 -16.09
CA GLU A 116 -16.84 -3.82 -15.91
C GLU A 116 -16.51 -4.00 -14.42
N GLU A 117 -16.09 -5.20 -14.05
CA GLU A 117 -15.55 -5.46 -12.71
C GLU A 117 -14.03 -5.43 -12.76
N PHE A 118 -13.39 -4.86 -11.73
CA PHE A 118 -11.95 -4.95 -11.59
C PHE A 118 -11.56 -6.45 -11.57
N PRO A 119 -10.59 -6.89 -12.40
CA PRO A 119 -10.25 -8.29 -12.49
C PRO A 119 -9.91 -8.84 -11.12
N GLN A 120 -10.27 -10.10 -10.85
CA GLN A 120 -9.89 -10.71 -9.58
C GLN A 120 -8.38 -10.82 -9.49
N THR A 121 -7.83 -10.23 -8.44
CA THR A 121 -6.40 -10.13 -8.23
C THR A 121 -6.03 -10.99 -7.02
N VAL A 122 -5.22 -12.04 -7.25
CA VAL A 122 -4.74 -13.15 -6.39
C VAL A 122 -5.73 -14.20 -5.88
N ALA A 123 -5.20 -15.44 -5.80
CA ALA A 123 -5.56 -16.53 -4.90
C ALA A 123 -7.04 -16.62 -4.50
N ASP A 124 -7.90 -16.85 -5.50
CA ASP A 124 -9.31 -17.19 -5.27
C ASP A 124 -9.40 -18.26 -4.15
N PRO A 125 -10.08 -17.97 -3.02
CA PRO A 125 -10.15 -18.86 -1.87
C PRO A 125 -10.55 -20.29 -2.25
N ASP A 126 -11.46 -20.44 -3.22
CA ASP A 126 -11.91 -21.76 -3.69
C ASP A 126 -10.80 -22.50 -4.44
N ILE A 127 -9.97 -21.76 -5.19
CA ILE A 127 -8.81 -22.31 -5.89
C ILE A 127 -7.70 -22.67 -4.89
N VAL A 128 -7.42 -21.80 -3.93
CA VAL A 128 -6.43 -22.03 -2.88
C VAL A 128 -6.79 -23.27 -2.09
N GLU A 129 -8.03 -23.35 -1.57
CA GLU A 129 -8.50 -24.51 -0.80
C GLU A 129 -8.39 -25.80 -1.63
N ARG A 130 -8.76 -25.75 -2.92
CA ARG A 130 -8.66 -26.90 -3.81
C ARG A 130 -7.21 -27.33 -4.05
N VAL A 131 -6.29 -26.38 -4.17
CA VAL A 131 -4.86 -26.66 -4.37
C VAL A 131 -4.23 -27.20 -3.10
N GLU A 132 -4.49 -26.58 -1.94
CA GLU A 132 -4.05 -27.04 -0.63
C GLU A 132 -4.55 -28.44 -0.32
N LYS A 133 -5.83 -28.73 -0.57
CA LYS A 133 -6.38 -30.07 -0.40
C LYS A 133 -5.73 -31.12 -1.30
N LYS A 134 -5.28 -30.71 -2.49
CA LYS A 134 -4.68 -31.63 -3.46
C LYS A 134 -3.18 -31.84 -3.25
N TRP A 135 -2.47 -30.82 -2.80
CA TRP A 135 -1.00 -30.77 -2.83
C TRP A 135 -0.36 -30.34 -1.50
N GLY A 136 -1.15 -30.00 -0.48
CA GLY A 136 -0.64 -29.45 0.79
C GLY A 136 0.38 -30.38 1.47
N GLU A 137 0.05 -31.67 1.59
CA GLU A 137 0.96 -32.65 2.20
C GLU A 137 2.29 -32.81 1.43
N GLU A 138 2.25 -32.78 0.10
CA GLU A 138 3.45 -32.86 -0.74
C GLU A 138 4.28 -31.57 -0.68
N LEU A 139 3.64 -30.41 -0.60
CA LEU A 139 4.32 -29.12 -0.46
C LEU A 139 5.03 -28.99 0.88
N GLU A 140 4.40 -29.44 1.97
CA GLU A 140 5.01 -29.45 3.30
C GLU A 140 6.28 -30.31 3.34
N LYS A 141 6.24 -31.52 2.76
CA LYS A 141 7.42 -32.40 2.66
C LYS A 141 8.56 -31.73 1.89
N LEU A 142 8.25 -31.04 0.80
CA LEU A 142 9.27 -30.35 -0.02
C LEU A 142 9.89 -29.14 0.69
N LEU A 143 9.12 -28.47 1.55
CA LEU A 143 9.60 -27.32 2.33
C LEU A 143 10.43 -27.74 3.53
N GLU A 144 10.16 -28.89 4.15
CA GLU A 144 10.98 -29.46 5.24
C GLU A 144 12.34 -29.99 4.76
N GLU A 145 12.48 -30.30 3.47
CA GLU A 145 13.72 -30.80 2.87
C GLU A 145 14.69 -29.69 2.43
N GLN A 146 14.33 -28.40 2.57
CA GLN A 146 15.18 -27.24 2.26
C GLN A 146 15.79 -26.60 3.51
#